data_AF-A0A0H5RG44-F1
#
_entry.id   AF-A0A0H5RG44-F1
#
_cell.length_a   1.000
_cell.length_b   1.000
_cell.length_c   1.000
_cell.angle_alpha   90.00
_cell.angle_beta   90.00
_cell.angle_gamma   90.00
#
_symmetry.space_group_name_H-M   'P 1'
#
loop_
_entity.id
_entity.type
_entity.pdbx_description
1 polymer ?
#
loop_
_entity_poly.entity_id
_entity_poly.type
_entity_poly.pdbx_seq_one_letter_code
_entity_poly.pdbx_strand_id
1 'polypeptide(L)'
;GNQFKGKGGEIMGNYPSCPVIYMGMKNIHGIRPSFQAVTEMCRNPCDTTWFERLDASRWFHHIRELLNVAIRVAQAIVQDKASVLIHCSDGWDRTSQVSSLSQLLLDPFY
;
A
#
# COMPACT_ATOMS: atom_id res chain seq x y z
N GLY A 1 -0.20 0.87 -17.99
CA GLY A 1 -1.51 0.30 -17.61
C GLY A 1 -2.63 1.32 -17.69
N ASN A 2 -2.73 2.24 -16.74
CA ASN A 2 -3.86 3.17 -16.64
C ASN A 2 -3.79 4.37 -17.61
N GLN A 3 -2.59 4.88 -17.90
CA GLN A 3 -2.36 5.95 -18.90
C GLN A 3 -2.88 5.61 -20.29
N PHE A 4 -2.70 4.36 -20.73
CA PHE A 4 -3.22 3.88 -22.01
C PHE A 4 -4.75 3.68 -22.03
N LYS A 5 -5.42 3.76 -20.88
CA LYS A 5 -6.89 3.65 -20.75
C LYS A 5 -7.55 5.01 -20.52
N GLY A 6 -6.85 6.12 -20.75
CA GLY A 6 -7.36 7.47 -20.51
C GLY A 6 -7.45 7.88 -19.04
N LYS A 7 -6.99 7.03 -18.11
CA LYS A 7 -6.74 7.38 -16.70
C LYS A 7 -5.27 7.78 -16.54
N GLY A 8 -4.80 8.17 -15.36
CA GLY A 8 -3.40 8.56 -15.22
C GLY A 8 -3.01 8.89 -13.79
N GLY A 9 -1.81 9.43 -13.64
CA GLY A 9 -1.40 10.24 -12.48
C GLY A 9 -1.20 11.68 -12.93
N GLU A 10 -1.02 12.58 -11.97
CA GLU A 10 -0.79 13.99 -12.20
C GLU A 10 0.50 14.21 -13.00
N ILE A 11 0.41 15.06 -14.03
CA ILE A 11 1.58 15.50 -14.79
C ILE A 11 2.21 16.65 -14.01
N MET A 12 3.45 16.48 -13.54
CA MET A 12 4.11 17.48 -12.69
C MET A 12 4.20 18.87 -13.34
N GLY A 13 4.25 18.95 -14.67
CA GLY A 13 4.20 20.23 -15.40
C GLY A 13 2.92 21.05 -15.16
N ASN A 14 1.80 20.38 -14.85
CA ASN A 14 0.54 21.06 -14.51
C ASN A 14 0.43 21.39 -13.02
N TYR A 15 1.26 20.77 -12.17
CA TYR A 15 1.23 20.88 -10.72
C TYR A 15 2.65 21.07 -10.16
N PRO A 16 3.29 22.22 -10.41
CA PRO A 16 4.73 22.41 -10.15
C PRO A 16 5.12 22.33 -8.66
N SER A 17 4.17 22.54 -7.75
CA SER A 17 4.39 22.47 -6.29
C SER A 17 3.90 21.16 -5.67
N CYS A 18 3.49 20.18 -6.47
CA CYS A 18 2.97 18.90 -6.01
C CYS A 18 3.84 17.75 -6.55
N PRO A 19 4.92 17.37 -5.84
CA PRO A 19 5.71 16.22 -6.23
C PRO A 19 4.89 14.93 -6.14
N VAL A 20 4.88 14.14 -7.21
CA VAL A 20 4.17 12.85 -7.27
C VAL A 20 5.14 11.73 -6.89
N ILE A 21 4.77 10.92 -5.90
CA ILE A 21 5.58 9.79 -5.42
C ILE A 21 4.81 8.49 -5.67
N TYR A 22 5.41 7.57 -6.43
CA TYR A 22 4.83 6.26 -6.70
C TYR A 22 5.30 5.22 -5.68
N MET A 23 4.38 4.68 -4.89
CA MET A 23 4.70 3.78 -3.78
C MET A 23 4.70 2.28 -4.13
N GLY A 24 4.53 1.91 -5.41
CA GLY A 24 4.72 0.54 -5.89
C GLY A 24 3.70 -0.53 -5.45
N MET A 25 2.73 -0.19 -4.59
CA MET A 25 1.76 -1.15 -4.05
C MET A 25 0.97 -1.91 -5.12
N LYS A 26 0.92 -3.24 -4.97
CA LYS A 26 0.14 -4.13 -5.83
C LYS A 26 -1.36 -3.82 -5.77
N ASN A 27 -2.03 -4.06 -6.89
CA ASN A 27 -3.49 -4.00 -6.96
C ASN A 27 -4.12 -5.27 -6.34
N ILE A 28 -5.45 -5.32 -6.30
CA ILE A 28 -6.20 -6.47 -5.76
C ILE A 28 -5.84 -7.81 -6.42
N HIS A 29 -5.45 -7.81 -7.69
CA HIS A 29 -5.03 -9.02 -8.40
C HIS A 29 -3.64 -9.50 -8.00
N GLY A 30 -2.75 -8.59 -7.57
CA GLY A 30 -1.47 -8.95 -6.99
C GLY A 30 -1.57 -9.42 -5.53
N ILE A 31 -2.52 -8.89 -4.76
CA ILE A 31 -2.73 -9.26 -3.35
C ILE A 31 -3.49 -10.59 -3.21
N ARG A 32 -4.47 -10.86 -4.07
CA ARG A 32 -5.35 -12.05 -3.94
C ARG A 32 -4.59 -13.39 -3.90
N PRO A 33 -3.63 -13.69 -4.80
CA PRO A 33 -2.89 -14.95 -4.74
C PRO A 33 -2.05 -15.09 -3.47
N SER A 34 -1.47 -13.98 -3.00
CA SER A 34 -0.70 -13.93 -1.75
C SER A 34 -1.55 -14.33 -0.55
N PHE A 35 -2.76 -13.74 -0.44
CA PHE A 35 -3.71 -14.08 0.61
C PHE A 35 -4.18 -15.55 0.55
N GLN A 36 -4.46 -16.05 -0.66
CA GLN A 36 -4.87 -17.44 -0.87
C GLN A 36 -3.76 -18.42 -0.45
N ALA A 37 -2.49 -18.12 -0.77
CA ALA A 37 -1.34 -18.93 -0.37
C ALA A 37 -1.22 -19.03 1.16
N VAL A 38 -1.30 -17.90 1.87
CA VAL A 38 -1.25 -17.90 3.34
C VAL A 38 -2.43 -18.65 3.95
N THR A 39 -3.64 -18.44 3.41
CA THR A 39 -4.84 -19.13 3.91
C THR A 39 -4.73 -20.64 3.76
N GLU A 40 -4.20 -21.12 2.64
CA GLU A 40 -4.00 -22.55 2.41
C GLU A 40 -2.95 -23.13 3.36
N MET A 41 -1.84 -22.43 3.57
CA MET A 41 -0.81 -22.87 4.50
C MET A 41 -1.31 -22.97 5.94
N CYS A 42 -2.19 -22.06 6.38
CA CYS A 42 -2.78 -22.10 7.71
C CYS A 42 -3.65 -23.35 7.95
N ARG A 43 -4.07 -24.08 6.91
CA ARG A 43 -4.81 -25.35 7.04
C ARG A 43 -3.91 -26.52 7.41
N ASN A 44 -2.60 -26.43 7.20
CA ASN A 44 -1.63 -27.45 7.57
C ASN A 44 -0.45 -26.83 8.34
N PRO A 45 -0.63 -26.51 9.64
CA PRO A 45 0.39 -25.84 10.44
C PRO A 45 1.61 -26.72 10.77
N CYS A 46 1.55 -28.03 10.50
CA CYS A 46 2.64 -28.97 10.74
C CYS A 46 3.58 -29.13 9.53
N ASP A 47 3.43 -28.31 8.49
CA ASP A 47 4.28 -28.31 7.30
C ASP A 47 5.71 -27.84 7.64
N THR A 48 6.71 -28.69 7.45
CA THR A 48 8.12 -28.35 7.70
C THR A 48 8.63 -27.25 6.77
N THR A 49 7.95 -27.01 5.64
CA THR A 49 8.28 -25.95 4.67
C THR A 49 7.50 -24.65 4.91
N TRP A 50 6.80 -24.53 6.05
CA TRP A 50 5.88 -23.42 6.31
C TRP A 50 6.53 -22.04 6.14
N PHE A 51 7.72 -21.82 6.69
CA PHE A 51 8.41 -20.52 6.58
C PHE A 51 8.84 -20.18 5.14
N GLU A 52 9.26 -21.18 4.35
CA GLU A 52 9.62 -20.99 2.94
C GLU A 52 8.40 -20.61 2.11
N ARG A 53 7.29 -21.32 2.32
CA ARG A 53 6.01 -21.02 1.66
C ARG A 53 5.48 -19.64 2.06
N LEU A 54 5.71 -19.22 3.31
CA LEU A 54 5.31 -17.91 3.81
C LEU A 54 6.10 -16.80 3.09
N ASP A 55 7.41 -16.93 2.96
CA ASP A 55 8.21 -15.94 2.21
C ASP A 55 7.81 -15.93 0.73
N ALA A 56 7.62 -17.11 0.12
CA ALA A 56 7.16 -17.25 -1.26
C ALA A 56 5.79 -16.59 -1.50
N SER A 57 4.90 -16.56 -0.49
CA SER A 57 3.61 -15.89 -0.58
C SER A 57 3.73 -14.37 -0.75
N ARG A 58 4.86 -13.77 -0.34
CA ARG A 58 5.07 -12.31 -0.27
C ARG A 58 4.08 -11.55 0.62
N TRP A 59 3.29 -12.23 1.46
CA TRP A 59 2.26 -11.57 2.27
C TRP A 59 2.85 -10.49 3.17
N PHE A 60 3.87 -10.83 3.96
CA PHE A 60 4.54 -9.85 4.83
C PHE A 60 5.30 -8.78 4.05
N HIS A 61 5.75 -9.07 2.83
CA HIS A 61 6.31 -8.04 1.96
C HIS A 61 5.25 -6.98 1.61
N HIS A 62 4.03 -7.39 1.23
CA HIS A 62 2.94 -6.47 0.93
C HIS A 62 2.45 -5.68 2.15
N ILE A 63 2.38 -6.31 3.33
CA ILE A 63 2.07 -5.62 4.58
C ILE A 63 3.14 -4.58 4.90
N ARG A 64 4.43 -4.93 4.76
CA ARG A 64 5.55 -3.98 4.94
C ARG A 64 5.47 -2.80 3.97
N GLU A 65 5.20 -3.06 2.69
CA GLU A 65 5.01 -1.99 1.70
C GLU A 65 3.90 -1.03 2.12
N LEU A 66 2.73 -1.56 2.52
CA LEU A 66 1.60 -0.76 2.98
C LEU A 66 1.96 0.10 4.21
N LEU A 67 2.60 -0.48 5.23
CA LEU A 67 3.00 0.25 6.43
C LEU A 67 4.04 1.32 6.14
N ASN A 68 5.01 1.03 5.25
CA ASN A 68 5.99 2.03 4.82
C ASN A 68 5.32 3.23 4.13
N VAL A 69 4.24 3.01 3.37
CA VAL A 69 3.48 4.12 2.78
C VAL A 69 2.84 4.97 3.86
N ALA A 70 2.15 4.35 4.83
CA ALA A 70 1.50 5.07 5.91
C ALA A 70 2.50 5.89 6.75
N ILE A 71 3.66 5.31 7.06
CA ILE A 71 4.76 6.02 7.75
C ILE A 71 5.22 7.22 6.91
N ARG A 72 5.41 7.06 5.60
CA ARG A 72 5.85 8.16 4.73
C ARG A 72 4.84 9.31 4.72
N VAL A 73 3.54 9.01 4.70
CA VAL A 73 2.46 10.00 4.80
C VAL A 73 2.52 10.72 6.15
N ALA A 74 2.62 9.97 7.25
CA ALA A 74 2.70 10.56 8.59
C ALA A 74 3.95 11.47 8.74
N GLN A 75 5.09 11.05 8.21
CA GLN A 75 6.32 11.86 8.17
C GLN A 75 6.14 13.14 7.34
N ALA A 76 5.49 13.06 6.18
CA ALA A 76 5.23 14.24 5.35
C ALA A 76 4.38 15.29 6.11
N ILE A 77 3.40 14.83 6.89
CA ILE A 77 2.54 15.72 7.68
C ILE A 77 3.30 16.29 8.89
N VAL A 78 3.93 15.43 9.69
CA VAL A 78 4.51 15.83 10.98
C VAL A 78 5.88 16.49 10.84
N GLN A 79 6.74 15.96 9.99
CA GLN A 79 8.13 16.40 9.83
C GLN A 79 8.26 17.41 8.70
N ASP A 80 7.74 17.09 7.52
CA ASP A 80 7.87 17.97 6.34
C ASP A 80 6.86 19.13 6.37
N LYS A 81 5.89 19.12 7.30
CA LYS A 81 4.80 20.10 7.43
C LYS A 81 4.02 20.29 6.13
N ALA A 82 3.84 19.21 5.38
CA ALA A 82 3.22 19.21 4.06
C ALA A 82 1.82 18.56 4.10
N SER A 83 0.89 19.13 3.35
CA SER A 83 -0.37 18.46 3.02
C SER A 83 -0.13 17.34 2.02
N VAL A 84 -0.83 16.22 2.19
CA VAL A 84 -0.66 15.02 1.35
C VAL A 84 -1.97 14.69 0.64
N LEU A 85 -1.91 14.53 -0.69
CA LEU A 85 -2.99 13.96 -1.48
C LEU A 85 -2.68 12.47 -1.73
N ILE A 86 -3.60 11.59 -1.32
CA ILE A 86 -3.45 10.14 -1.45
C ILE A 86 -4.50 9.64 -2.45
N HIS A 87 -4.06 8.93 -3.48
CA HIS A 87 -4.99 8.29 -4.40
C HIS A 87 -4.43 6.96 -4.94
N CYS A 88 -5.32 6.13 -5.47
CA CYS A 88 -4.96 4.96 -6.27
C CYS A 88 -5.69 5.01 -7.61
N SER A 89 -5.99 3.86 -8.21
CA SER A 89 -6.69 3.82 -9.51
C SER A 89 -8.15 4.26 -9.42
N ASP A 90 -8.91 3.72 -8.45
CA ASP A 90 -10.33 4.03 -8.25
C ASP A 90 -10.60 4.65 -6.86
N GLY A 91 -9.55 4.94 -6.09
CA GLY A 91 -9.62 5.67 -4.82
C GLY A 91 -10.18 4.92 -3.60
N TRP A 92 -10.63 3.67 -3.72
CA TRP A 92 -11.33 2.97 -2.62
C TRP A 92 -10.60 1.79 -1.96
N ASP A 93 -9.48 1.33 -2.53
CA ASP A 93 -8.75 0.15 -2.02
C ASP A 93 -7.51 0.60 -1.23
N ARG A 94 -6.43 0.87 -1.95
CA ARG A 94 -5.12 1.26 -1.38
C ARG A 94 -5.18 2.62 -0.72
N THR A 95 -5.97 3.55 -1.28
CA THR A 95 -6.21 4.85 -0.65
C THR A 95 -6.78 4.68 0.75
N SER A 96 -7.83 3.88 0.91
CA SER A 96 -8.49 3.62 2.20
C SER A 96 -7.54 2.98 3.21
N GLN A 97 -6.73 2.01 2.77
CA GLN A 97 -5.72 1.36 3.62
C GLN A 97 -4.67 2.38 4.10
N VAL A 98 -4.11 3.18 3.19
CA VAL A 98 -3.07 4.15 3.54
C VAL A 98 -3.64 5.28 4.40
N SER A 99 -4.82 5.83 4.06
CA SER A 99 -5.40 6.94 4.80
C SER A 99 -5.81 6.56 6.22
N SER A 100 -6.40 5.38 6.42
CA SER A 100 -6.76 4.88 7.75
C SER A 100 -5.54 4.59 8.61
N LEU A 101 -4.53 3.89 8.07
CA LEU A 101 -3.28 3.64 8.81
C LEU A 101 -2.54 4.94 9.15
N SER A 102 -2.55 5.93 8.26
CA SER A 102 -1.93 7.22 8.54
C SER A 102 -2.63 7.96 9.67
N GLN A 103 -3.97 7.89 9.74
CA GLN A 103 -4.75 8.46 10.84
C GLN A 103 -4.40 7.78 12.18
N LEU A 104 -4.35 6.45 12.21
CA LEU A 104 -3.93 5.68 13.40
C LEU A 104 -2.53 6.03 13.89
N LEU A 105 -1.61 6.37 12.96
CA LEU A 105 -0.26 6.79 13.32
C LEU A 105 -0.17 8.22 13.86
N LEU A 106 -1.14 9.08 13.53
CA LEU A 106 -1.06 10.52 13.76
C LEU A 106 -1.94 10.99 14.92
N ASP A 107 -3.07 10.34 15.15
CA ASP A 107 -4.09 10.82 16.07
C ASP A 107 -4.51 9.69 17.03
N PRO A 108 -4.26 9.84 18.36
CA PRO A 108 -4.58 8.83 19.35
C PRO A 108 -6.09 8.62 19.57
N PHE A 109 -6.95 9.44 18.95
CA PHE A 109 -8.40 9.20 18.97
C PHE A 109 -8.80 7.95 18.18
N TYR A 110 -8.08 7.64 17.08
CA TYR A 110 -8.35 6.50 16.22
C TYR A 110 -7.56 5.26 16.66
#